data_AF-A0A9D9LUM3-F1
#
_entry.id   AF-A0A9D9LUM3-F1
#
_cell.length_a   1.000
_cell.length_b   1.000
_cell.length_c   1.000
_cell.angle_alpha   90.00
_cell.angle_beta   90.00
_cell.angle_gamma   90.00
#
_symmetry.space_group_name_H-M   'P 1'
#
loop_
_entity.id
_entity.type
_entity.pdbx_description
1 polymer ?
#
loop_
_entity_poly.entity_id
_entity_poly.type
_entity_poly.pdbx_seq_one_letter_code
_entity_poly.pdbx_strand_id
1 'polypeptide(L)'
;GAHKIQGIGAGFVPDTLNTSIYDEVVRVTNEDAFECAREIARLEGVLIGISSGAAAFAARKIAERPENAGRTIVALLPDTGERYLSTPMFSE
;
A
#
# COMPACT_ATOMS: atom_id res chain seq x y z
N GLY A 1 6.05 -14.85 -5.81
CA GLY A 1 6.71 -14.57 -7.10
C GLY A 1 7.43 -13.24 -7.00
N ALA A 2 8.28 -12.90 -7.98
CA ALA A 2 8.94 -11.59 -7.98
C ALA A 2 7.90 -10.46 -8.03
N HIS A 3 8.04 -9.46 -7.18
CA HIS A 3 7.22 -8.26 -7.15
C HIS A 3 8.08 -7.03 -6.87
N LYS A 4 7.53 -5.83 -7.09
CA LYS A 4 8.23 -4.55 -6.93
C LYS A 4 7.78 -3.77 -5.70
N ILE A 5 6.80 -4.28 -4.95
CA ILE A 5 6.34 -3.68 -3.68
C ILE A 5 7.36 -3.94 -2.55
N GLN A 6 8.39 -3.11 -2.47
CA GLN A 6 9.43 -3.25 -1.45
C GLN A 6 8.86 -3.06 -0.03
N GLY A 7 9.29 -3.91 0.91
CA GLY A 7 8.89 -3.87 2.32
C GLY A 7 7.86 -4.92 2.74
N ILE A 8 7.05 -5.42 1.82
CA ILE A 8 6.05 -6.48 2.09
C ILE A 8 6.23 -7.66 1.12
N GLY A 9 5.47 -8.75 1.30
CA GLY A 9 5.46 -9.86 0.32
C GLY A 9 6.70 -10.77 0.34
N ALA A 10 7.27 -11.04 1.52
CA ALA A 10 8.55 -11.75 1.71
C ALA A 10 8.69 -13.15 1.05
N GLY A 11 7.64 -13.70 0.45
CA GLY A 11 7.68 -14.99 -0.26
C GLY A 11 7.48 -16.22 0.63
N PHE A 12 7.29 -16.02 1.93
CA PHE A 12 6.92 -17.02 2.93
C PHE A 12 6.03 -16.37 4.01
N VAL A 13 5.47 -17.17 4.91
CA VAL A 13 4.71 -16.69 6.07
C VAL A 13 5.67 -16.53 7.25
N PRO A 14 5.94 -15.31 7.74
CA PRO A 14 6.84 -15.12 8.89
C PRO A 14 6.23 -15.68 10.18
N ASP A 15 7.06 -16.25 11.06
CA ASP A 15 6.61 -16.77 12.37
C ASP A 15 6.01 -15.69 13.27
N THR A 16 6.38 -14.43 13.04
CA THR A 16 5.84 -13.27 13.76
C THR A 16 4.45 -12.86 13.28
N LEU A 17 3.96 -13.36 12.14
CA LEU A 17 2.62 -13.05 11.64
C LEU A 17 1.58 -13.87 12.40
N ASN A 18 0.72 -13.18 13.15
CA ASN A 18 -0.45 -13.80 13.73
C ASN A 18 -1.60 -13.75 12.72
N THR A 19 -2.07 -14.90 12.22
CA THR A 19 -3.15 -14.96 11.22
C THR A 19 -4.55 -14.94 11.81
N SER A 20 -4.71 -14.94 13.14
CA SER A 20 -6.02 -14.90 13.79
C SER A 20 -6.55 -13.49 14.06
N ILE A 21 -5.77 -12.44 13.80
CA ILE A 21 -6.11 -11.05 14.15
C ILE A 21 -6.64 -10.23 12.96
N TYR A 22 -6.49 -10.72 11.74
CA TYR A 22 -6.98 -10.02 10.55
C TYR A 22 -8.18 -10.77 9.95
N ASP A 23 -9.12 -10.02 9.38
CA ASP A 23 -10.33 -10.58 8.77
C ASP A 23 -10.14 -10.93 7.28
N GLU A 24 -9.32 -10.14 6.57
CA GLU A 24 -9.11 -10.30 5.13
C GLU A 24 -7.68 -9.95 4.69
N VAL A 25 -7.29 -10.46 3.52
CA VAL A 25 -6.05 -10.08 2.83
C VAL A 25 -6.41 -9.48 1.48
N VAL A 26 -6.12 -8.19 1.30
CA VAL A 26 -6.29 -7.50 0.01
C VAL A 26 -4.99 -7.61 -0.79
N ARG A 27 -5.07 -8.18 -2.00
CA ARG A 27 -3.93 -8.23 -2.93
C ARG A 27 -3.89 -6.96 -3.76
N VAL A 28 -2.70 -6.36 -3.87
CA VAL A 28 -2.47 -5.13 -4.63
C VAL A 28 -1.39 -5.39 -5.67
N THR A 29 -1.57 -4.90 -6.89
CA THR A 29 -0.60 -5.02 -7.97
C THR A 29 0.54 -4.00 -7.80
N ASN A 30 1.65 -4.18 -8.53
CA ASN A 30 2.72 -3.19 -8.47
C ASN A 30 2.23 -1.85 -9.03
N GLU A 31 1.46 -1.91 -10.12
CA GLU A 31 0.94 -0.78 -10.86
C GLU A 31 -0.03 0.02 -9.99
N ASP A 32 -0.96 -0.64 -9.31
CA ASP A 32 -1.91 0.02 -8.38
C ASP A 32 -1.17 0.69 -7.21
N ALA A 33 -0.15 0.04 -6.65
CA ALA A 33 0.64 0.59 -5.56
C ALA A 33 1.43 1.83 -6.01
N PHE A 34 2.08 1.77 -7.19
CA PHE A 34 2.82 2.88 -7.75
C PHE A 34 1.92 4.06 -8.10
N GLU A 35 0.81 3.82 -8.80
CA GLU A 35 -0.12 4.90 -9.14
C GLU A 35 -0.71 5.55 -7.91
N CYS A 36 -1.15 4.77 -6.91
CA CYS A 36 -1.69 5.34 -5.68
C CYS A 36 -0.66 6.16 -4.91
N ALA A 37 0.60 5.70 -4.82
CA ALA A 37 1.68 6.49 -4.20
C ALA A 37 1.92 7.81 -4.94
N ARG A 38 1.93 7.78 -6.28
CA ARG A 38 2.08 8.98 -7.12
C ARG A 38 0.89 9.93 -7.01
N GLU A 39 -0.34 9.41 -6.97
CA GLU A 39 -1.56 10.18 -6.75
C GLU A 39 -1.51 10.92 -5.41
N ILE A 40 -1.18 10.24 -4.32
CA ILE A 40 -1.08 10.86 -2.99
C ILE A 40 -0.01 11.95 -2.97
N ALA A 41 1.15 11.71 -3.57
CA ALA A 41 2.19 12.74 -3.68
C ALA A 41 1.72 13.97 -4.46
N ARG A 42 0.94 13.80 -5.53
CA ARG A 42 0.43 14.89 -6.37
C ARG A 42 -0.75 15.65 -5.77
N LEU A 43 -1.70 14.92 -5.16
CA LEU A 43 -2.97 15.47 -4.69
C LEU A 43 -2.91 15.95 -3.24
N GLU A 44 -2.21 15.20 -2.38
CA GLU A 44 -2.14 15.46 -0.93
C GLU A 44 -0.82 16.10 -0.51
N GLY A 45 0.18 16.17 -1.42
CA GLY A 45 1.50 16.73 -1.13
C GLY A 45 2.35 15.87 -0.19
N VAL A 46 2.01 14.59 -0.01
CA VAL A 46 2.72 13.66 0.86
C VAL A 46 3.50 12.65 0.03
N LEU A 47 4.83 12.76 0.04
CA LEU A 47 5.70 11.85 -0.70
C LEU A 47 5.90 10.54 0.08
N ILE A 48 5.19 9.48 -0.33
CA ILE A 48 5.16 8.19 0.36
C ILE A 48 5.86 7.07 -0.41
N GLY A 49 6.30 6.02 0.31
CA GLY A 49 6.91 4.85 -0.28
C GLY A 49 5.95 3.90 -1.00
N ILE A 50 6.52 2.87 -1.64
CA ILE A 50 5.76 1.93 -2.48
C ILE A 50 4.74 1.12 -1.65
N SER A 51 5.14 0.62 -0.48
CA SER A 51 4.24 -0.16 0.39
C SER A 51 3.12 0.71 0.98
N SER A 52 3.40 1.99 1.24
CA SER A 52 2.41 2.99 1.61
C SER A 52 1.34 3.16 0.52
N GLY A 53 1.75 3.22 -0.75
CA GLY A 53 0.82 3.23 -1.90
C GLY A 53 -0.08 2.00 -1.94
N ALA A 54 0.48 0.81 -1.67
CA ALA A 54 -0.31 -0.42 -1.59
C ALA A 54 -1.34 -0.39 -0.44
N ALA A 55 -0.93 0.05 0.75
CA ALA A 55 -1.81 0.17 1.91
C ALA A 55 -2.93 1.20 1.68
N ALA A 56 -2.61 2.35 1.10
CA ALA A 56 -3.58 3.39 0.78
C ALA A 56 -4.56 2.95 -0.32
N PHE A 57 -4.09 2.24 -1.35
CA PHE A 57 -4.95 1.66 -2.38
C PHE A 57 -5.96 0.68 -1.78
N ALA A 58 -5.49 -0.24 -0.93
CA ALA A 58 -6.35 -1.20 -0.24
C ALA A 58 -7.36 -0.49 0.67
N ALA A 59 -6.92 0.52 1.41
CA ALA A 59 -7.80 1.33 2.27
C ALA A 59 -8.89 2.06 1.47
N ARG A 60 -8.55 2.65 0.31
CA ARG A 60 -9.53 3.26 -0.61
C ARG A 60 -10.56 2.23 -1.09
N LYS A 61 -10.12 1.03 -1.48
CA LYS A 61 -11.01 -0.07 -1.89
C LYS A 61 -11.93 -0.56 -0.78
N ILE A 62 -11.46 -0.58 0.47
CA ILE A 62 -12.28 -0.92 1.63
C ILE A 62 -13.28 0.22 1.93
N ALA A 63 -12.86 1.48 1.81
CA ALA A 63 -13.70 2.65 2.03
C ALA A 63 -14.84 2.79 1.01
N GLU A 64 -14.60 2.38 -0.24
CA GLU A 64 -15.60 2.39 -1.32
C GLU A 64 -16.73 1.35 -1.10
N ARG A 65 -16.59 0.41 -0.16
CA ARG A 65 -17.61 -0.61 0.09
C ARG A 65 -18.83 -0.02 0.81
N PRO A 66 -20.07 -0.34 0.37
CA PRO A 66 -21.29 0.23 0.96
C PRO A 66 -21.40 0.03 2.49
N GLU A 67 -20.97 -1.11 3.01
CA GLU A 67 -21.00 -1.44 4.44
C GLU A 67 -20.06 -0.57 5.30
N ASN A 68 -19.12 0.14 4.65
CA ASN A 68 -18.18 1.04 5.31
C ASN A 68 -18.56 2.53 5.18
N ALA A 69 -19.74 2.84 4.63
CA ALA A 69 -20.25 4.21 4.57
C ALA A 69 -20.27 4.86 5.97
N GLY A 70 -19.63 6.03 6.10
CA GLY A 70 -19.54 6.78 7.35
C GLY A 70 -18.57 6.20 8.40
N ARG A 71 -17.86 5.11 8.09
CA ARG A 71 -16.83 4.54 8.99
C ARG A 71 -15.49 5.25 8.81
N THR A 72 -14.68 5.19 9.86
CA THR A 72 -13.29 5.65 9.82
C THR A 72 -12.38 4.49 9.44
N ILE A 73 -11.52 4.70 8.45
CA ILE A 73 -10.50 3.74 8.02
C ILE A 73 -9.14 4.37 8.24
N VAL A 74 -8.23 3.62 8.85
CA VAL A 74 -6.85 4.04 9.11
C VAL A 74 -5.91 3.17 8.31
N ALA A 75 -5.04 3.79 7.51
CA ALA A 75 -4.00 3.12 6.76
C ALA A 75 -2.62 3.54 7.28
N LEU A 76 -1.74 2.58 7.55
CA LEU A 76 -0.35 2.85 7.90
C LEU A 76 0.45 3.09 6.62
N LEU A 77 1.15 4.23 6.55
CA LEU A 77 2.07 4.59 5.47
C LEU A 77 3.50 4.45 6.02
N PRO A 78 4.18 3.30 5.82
CA PRO A 78 5.34 2.94 6.63
C PRO A 78 6.56 3.84 6.47
N ASP A 79 6.75 4.47 5.30
CA ASP A 79 7.92 5.29 5.02
C ASP A 79 7.73 6.35 3.92
N THR A 80 8.78 7.13 3.69
CA THR A 80 8.83 8.27 2.76
C THR A 80 9.25 7.86 1.35
N GLY A 81 8.68 8.53 0.34
CA GLY A 81 8.93 8.23 -1.07
C GLY A 81 10.33 8.61 -1.57
N GLU A 82 11.03 9.51 -0.88
CA GLU A 82 12.41 9.92 -1.21
C GLU A 82 13.37 8.72 -1.32
N ARG A 83 13.15 7.69 -0.50
CA ARG A 83 13.98 6.46 -0.49
C ARG A 83 13.87 5.65 -1.78
N TYR A 84 12.90 5.95 -2.62
CA TYR A 84 12.53 5.17 -3.79
C TYR A 84 12.82 5.85 -5.12
N LEU A 85 13.46 7.03 -5.14
CA LEU A 85 13.74 7.80 -6.36
C LEU A 85 14.52 7.02 -7.43
N SER A 86 15.28 6.00 -7.05
CA SER A 86 16.02 5.11 -7.97
C SER A 86 15.24 3.87 -8.42
N THR A 87 13.95 3.76 -8.07
CA THR A 87 13.12 2.58 -8.36
C THR A 87 12.12 2.84 -9.50
N PRO A 88 11.53 1.78 -10.09
CA PRO A 88 10.50 1.91 -11.13
C PRO A 88 9.27 2.74 -10.76
N MET A 89 9.04 3.06 -9.48
CA MET A 89 7.94 3.98 -9.09
C MET A 89 8.16 5.41 -9.64
N PHE A 90 9.42 5.82 -9.79
CA PHE A 90 9.82 7.14 -10.30
C PHE A 90 10.53 7.09 -11.66
N SER A 91 10.79 5.89 -12.19
CA SER A 91 11.24 5.72 -13.57
C SER A 91 10.07 5.95 -14.53
N GLU A 92 10.33 6.64 -15.65
CA GLU A 92 9.40 6.76 -16.78
C GLU A 92 9.12 5.39 -17.43
#